data_AF-A0A2N9FCX4-F1
#
_entry.id   AF-A0A2N9FCX4-F1
#
_cell.length_a   1.000
_cell.length_b   1.000
_cell.length_c   1.000
_cell.angle_alpha   90.00
_cell.angle_beta   90.00
_cell.angle_gamma   90.00
#
_symmetry.space_group_name_H-M   'P 1'
#
loop_
_entity.id
_entity.type
_entity.pdbx_description
1 polymer ?
#
loop_
_entity_poly.entity_id
_entity_poly.type
_entity_poly.pdbx_seq_one_letter_code
_entity_poly.pdbx_strand_id
1 'polypeptide(L)'
;MSARDTIKNGISWGTQDGRLHRPLWKGTKTGVFTVHSAYEMLESDRRKSDIGESSNMANLRWLWRKVWKMAIPGKIKHFIWRAYHESLPTYQQLHRRKIRTEANCPVCSQQEETTLHALWQCPLARNTWALVQGRVQKLPNQGGDFSIFMLRMFQDFPKAEIEEWAITSWAILRGPMECSESSGS
;
A
#
# COMPACT_ATOMS: atom_id res chain seq x y z
N MET A 1 7.69 5.85 19.54
CA MET A 1 7.21 6.24 20.89
C MET A 1 6.36 7.51 20.84
N SER A 2 5.45 7.75 21.80
CA SER A 2 4.71 9.03 21.92
C SER A 2 5.54 10.10 22.65
N ALA A 3 5.22 11.39 22.44
CA ALA A 3 5.87 12.50 23.15
C ALA A 3 5.81 12.35 24.68
N ARG A 4 4.70 11.81 25.20
CA ARG A 4 4.54 11.51 26.64
C ARG A 4 5.52 10.43 27.12
N ASP A 5 5.78 9.43 26.29
CA ASP A 5 6.66 8.32 26.63
C ASP A 5 8.12 8.75 26.63
N THR A 6 8.50 9.62 25.69
CA THR A 6 9.85 10.20 25.64
C THR A 6 10.16 11.01 26.89
N ILE A 7 9.21 11.82 27.37
CA ILE A 7 9.41 12.60 28.59
C ILE A 7 9.58 11.67 29.80
N LYS A 8 8.77 10.62 29.91
CA LYS A 8 8.89 9.64 31.00
C LYS A 8 10.22 8.89 30.97
N ASN A 9 10.67 8.43 29.79
CA ASN A 9 11.88 7.63 29.65
C ASN A 9 13.17 8.47 29.80
N GLY A 10 13.09 9.75 29.44
CA GLY A 10 14.18 10.70 29.57
C GLY A 10 14.40 11.23 30.99
N ILE A 11 13.50 10.97 31.94
CA ILE A 11 13.67 11.34 33.35
C ILE A 11 14.40 10.22 34.11
N SER A 12 15.39 10.60 34.92
CA SER A 12 15.98 9.76 35.96
C SER A 12 15.81 10.42 37.32
N TRP A 13 15.59 9.59 38.34
CA TRP A 13 15.59 10.00 39.74
C TRP A 13 16.95 9.70 40.35
N GLY A 14 17.59 10.70 40.94
CA GLY A 14 18.74 10.48 41.81
C GLY A 14 18.26 10.15 43.22
N THR A 15 18.79 9.12 43.85
CA THR A 15 18.59 8.81 45.27
C THR A 15 19.89 9.09 46.02
N GLN A 16 19.83 10.03 46.97
CA GLN A 16 20.88 10.27 47.94
C GLN A 16 20.20 10.32 49.32
N ASP A 17 20.68 9.52 50.27
CA ASP A 17 20.25 9.50 51.67
C ASP A 17 18.74 9.30 51.91
N GLY A 18 18.11 8.42 51.13
CA GLY A 18 16.71 8.01 51.37
C GLY A 18 15.63 9.04 51.03
N ARG A 19 16.00 10.20 50.44
CA ARG A 19 15.05 11.19 49.88
C ARG A 19 15.09 11.20 48.35
N LEU A 20 13.90 11.31 47.73
CA LEU A 20 13.76 11.46 46.28
C LEU A 20 14.29 12.84 45.85
N HIS A 21 15.38 12.86 45.09
CA HIS A 21 15.97 14.11 44.58
C HIS A 21 15.32 14.57 43.27
N ARG A 22 15.54 15.84 42.94
CA ARG A 22 15.04 16.53 41.73
C ARG A 22 15.20 15.65 40.47
N PRO A 23 14.19 15.57 39.58
CA PRO A 23 14.29 14.80 38.35
C PRO A 23 15.40 15.37 37.44
N LEU A 24 16.26 14.48 36.94
CA LEU A 24 17.34 14.79 36.01
C LEU A 24 16.97 14.30 34.61
N TRP A 25 17.26 15.13 33.61
CA TRP A 25 17.03 14.82 32.20
C TRP A 25 18.23 14.12 31.56
N LYS A 26 18.03 12.92 31.04
CA LYS A 26 19.08 12.10 30.42
C LYS A 26 19.52 12.61 29.04
N GLY A 27 18.73 13.46 28.39
CA GLY A 27 19.03 13.98 27.05
C GLY A 27 20.05 15.12 27.04
N THR A 28 20.53 15.58 28.20
CA THR A 28 21.58 16.59 28.30
C THR A 28 22.59 16.20 29.39
N LYS A 29 23.86 16.55 29.21
CA LYS A 29 24.92 16.29 30.21
C LYS A 29 24.73 17.09 31.50
N THR A 30 23.99 18.20 31.43
CA THR A 30 23.68 19.08 32.57
C THR A 30 22.48 18.59 33.38
N GLY A 31 21.74 17.58 32.89
CA GLY A 31 20.52 17.10 33.54
C GLY A 31 19.33 18.04 33.38
N VAL A 32 19.44 19.11 32.57
CA VAL A 32 18.37 20.10 32.35
C VAL A 32 17.52 19.70 31.14
N PHE A 33 16.21 19.67 31.34
CA PHE A 33 15.25 19.43 30.27
C PHE A 33 15.22 20.60 29.28
N THR A 34 15.29 20.29 27.97
CA THR A 34 14.96 21.24 26.91
C THR A 34 14.09 20.55 25.86
N VAL A 35 13.18 21.32 25.24
CA VAL A 35 12.33 20.83 24.13
C VAL A 35 13.18 20.27 23.00
N HIS A 36 14.31 20.92 22.68
CA HIS A 36 15.24 20.47 21.65
C HIS A 36 15.80 19.07 21.93
N SER A 37 16.33 18.83 23.14
CA SER A 37 16.86 17.51 23.52
C SER A 37 15.79 16.40 23.59
N ALA A 38 14.55 16.76 23.95
CA ALA A 38 13.42 15.82 23.90
C ALA A 38 13.04 15.46 22.47
N TYR A 39 13.05 16.44 21.57
CA TYR A 39 12.82 16.22 20.14
C TYR A 39 13.93 15.37 19.51
N GLU A 40 15.19 15.63 19.85
CA GLU A 40 16.33 14.84 19.38
C GLU A 40 16.24 13.37 19.86
N MET A 41 15.83 13.15 21.11
CA MET A 41 15.59 11.81 21.63
C MET A 41 14.47 11.09 20.89
N LEU A 42 13.35 11.77 20.61
CA LEU A 42 12.25 11.26 19.77
C LEU A 42 12.73 10.88 18.36
N GLU A 43 13.49 11.76 17.71
CA GLU A 43 13.99 11.52 16.35
C GLU A 43 15.03 10.40 16.31
N SER A 44 15.88 10.27 17.32
CA SER A 44 16.85 9.17 17.41
C SER A 44 16.17 7.81 17.62
N ASP A 45 15.10 7.75 18.41
CA ASP A 45 14.28 6.55 18.58
C ASP A 45 13.58 6.16 17.27
N ARG A 46 13.00 7.15 16.57
CA ARG A 46 12.40 6.96 15.23
C ARG A 46 13.41 6.43 14.21
N ARG A 47 14.65 6.95 14.24
CA ARG A 47 15.74 6.44 13.40
C ARG A 47 16.18 5.04 13.79
N LYS A 48 16.15 4.67 15.08
CA LYS A 48 16.46 3.31 15.54
C LYS A 48 15.38 2.30 15.18
N SER A 49 14.10 2.69 15.18
CA SER A 49 13.02 1.83 14.68
C SER A 49 13.12 1.54 13.16
N ASP A 50 13.71 2.45 12.38
CA ASP A 50 14.00 2.23 10.96
C ASP A 50 15.14 1.20 10.74
N ILE A 51 15.96 0.88 11.76
CA ILE A 51 17.05 -0.12 11.67
C ILE A 51 16.50 -1.56 11.76
N GLY A 52 15.26 -1.72 12.23
CA GLY A 52 14.54 -3.00 12.32
C GLY A 52 13.30 -3.06 11.42
N GLU A 53 13.32 -2.41 10.25
CA GLU A 53 12.18 -2.41 9.33
C GLU A 53 11.94 -3.84 8.80
N SER A 54 10.76 -4.41 9.05
CA SER A 54 10.42 -5.70 8.45
C SER A 54 10.45 -5.54 6.93
N SER A 55 10.93 -6.56 6.22
CA SER A 55 11.06 -6.52 4.74
C SER A 55 9.76 -6.09 4.06
N ASN A 56 8.60 -6.41 4.65
CA ASN A 56 7.29 -6.01 4.16
C ASN A 56 7.02 -4.49 4.28
N MET A 57 7.42 -3.86 5.39
CA MET A 57 7.20 -2.43 5.60
C MET A 57 8.10 -1.58 4.68
N ALA A 58 9.36 -1.99 4.52
CA ALA A 58 10.29 -1.34 3.60
C ALA A 58 9.78 -1.41 2.14
N ASN A 59 9.31 -2.58 1.71
CA ASN A 59 8.72 -2.78 0.38
C ASN A 59 7.49 -1.91 0.15
N LEU A 60 6.59 -1.82 1.14
CA LEU A 60 5.40 -0.95 1.07
C LEU A 60 5.79 0.53 0.94
N ARG A 61 6.72 1.00 1.77
CA ARG A 61 7.20 2.39 1.74
C ARG A 61 7.84 2.73 0.39
N TRP A 62 8.66 1.83 -0.13
CA TRP A 62 9.27 1.97 -1.46
C TRP A 62 8.20 2.01 -2.56
N LEU A 63 7.24 1.09 -2.55
CA LEU A 63 6.16 0.99 -3.53
C LEU A 63 5.32 2.26 -3.57
N TRP A 64 4.84 2.73 -2.41
CA TRP A 64 4.03 3.95 -2.37
C TRP A 64 4.81 5.19 -2.78
N ARG A 65 6.09 5.30 -2.41
CA ARG A 65 6.96 6.39 -2.92
C ARG A 65 7.05 6.39 -4.45
N LYS A 66 7.08 5.22 -5.08
CA LYS A 66 7.06 5.10 -6.55
C LYS A 66 5.71 5.51 -7.11
N VAL A 67 4.61 4.95 -6.59
CA VAL A 67 3.24 5.23 -7.05
C VAL A 67 2.93 6.73 -7.04
N TRP A 68 3.22 7.41 -5.93
CA TRP A 68 2.88 8.82 -5.78
C TRP A 68 3.73 9.75 -6.69
N LYS A 69 4.92 9.31 -7.13
CA LYS A 69 5.80 10.03 -8.07
C LYS A 69 5.48 9.81 -9.55
N MET A 70 4.52 8.94 -9.88
CA MET A 70 4.12 8.70 -11.27
C MET A 70 3.39 9.91 -11.88
N ALA A 71 3.58 10.13 -13.18
CA ALA A 71 2.97 11.15 -14.01
C ALA A 71 1.61 10.70 -14.57
N ILE A 72 0.76 10.17 -13.68
CA ILE A 72 -0.60 9.70 -14.01
C ILE A 72 -1.64 10.45 -13.16
N PRO A 73 -2.91 10.54 -13.61
CA PRO A 73 -3.98 11.18 -12.85
C PRO A 73 -4.13 10.63 -11.42
N GLY A 74 -4.43 11.51 -10.47
CA GLY A 74 -4.59 11.12 -9.06
C GLY A 74 -5.64 10.04 -8.82
N LYS A 75 -6.73 10.03 -9.62
CA LYS A 75 -7.75 8.97 -9.59
C LYS A 75 -7.19 7.57 -9.89
N ILE A 76 -6.19 7.47 -10.77
CA ILE A 76 -5.54 6.20 -11.12
C ILE A 76 -4.61 5.76 -9.99
N LYS A 77 -3.88 6.70 -9.36
CA LYS A 77 -3.08 6.41 -8.15
C LYS A 77 -3.95 5.85 -7.02
N HIS A 78 -5.11 6.45 -6.78
CA HIS A 78 -6.08 5.93 -5.80
C HIS A 78 -6.64 4.56 -6.18
N PHE A 79 -6.92 4.34 -7.46
CA PHE A 79 -7.34 3.03 -7.96
C PHE A 79 -6.27 1.96 -7.68
N ILE A 80 -5.00 2.23 -7.99
CA ILE A 80 -3.88 1.33 -7.69
C ILE A 80 -3.80 1.03 -6.19
N TRP A 81 -3.94 2.07 -5.35
CA TRP A 81 -3.98 1.90 -3.90
C TRP A 81 -5.11 0.95 -3.48
N ARG A 82 -6.30 1.15 -4.03
CA ARG A 82 -7.44 0.29 -3.74
C ARG A 82 -7.25 -1.14 -4.23
N ALA A 83 -6.64 -1.32 -5.40
CA ALA A 83 -6.35 -2.62 -5.99
C ALA A 83 -5.38 -3.42 -5.10
N TYR A 84 -4.29 -2.79 -4.67
CA TYR A 84 -3.31 -3.40 -3.77
C TYR A 84 -3.95 -3.94 -2.47
N HIS A 85 -4.90 -3.19 -1.92
CA HIS A 85 -5.60 -3.53 -0.67
C HIS A 85 -6.87 -4.38 -0.87
N GLU A 86 -7.08 -4.97 -2.06
CA GLU A 86 -8.27 -5.78 -2.37
C GLU A 86 -9.58 -5.07 -2.01
N SER A 87 -9.64 -3.77 -2.32
CA SER A 87 -10.78 -2.87 -2.01
C SER A 87 -11.49 -2.34 -3.26
N LEU A 88 -11.24 -2.98 -4.41
CA LEU A 88 -12.03 -2.78 -5.60
C LEU A 88 -13.39 -3.51 -5.47
N PRO A 89 -14.46 -3.04 -6.13
CA PRO A 89 -15.79 -3.66 -6.08
C PRO A 89 -15.84 -4.88 -6.99
N THR A 90 -14.88 -5.80 -6.89
CA THR A 90 -14.95 -7.07 -7.61
C THR A 90 -16.01 -7.96 -6.98
N TYR A 91 -16.56 -8.91 -7.74
CA TYR A 91 -17.62 -9.78 -7.24
C TYR A 91 -17.17 -10.60 -6.04
N GLN A 92 -15.90 -11.02 -5.97
CA GLN A 92 -15.37 -11.67 -4.78
C GLN A 92 -15.46 -10.75 -3.54
N GLN A 93 -15.10 -9.47 -3.65
CA GLN A 93 -15.17 -8.53 -2.53
C GLN A 93 -16.61 -8.19 -2.15
N LEU A 94 -17.51 -8.08 -3.14
CA LEU A 94 -18.94 -7.84 -2.91
C LEU A 94 -19.62 -9.05 -2.25
N HIS A 95 -19.29 -10.27 -2.68
CA HIS A 95 -19.74 -11.51 -2.08
C HIS A 95 -19.23 -11.64 -0.63
N ARG A 96 -17.94 -11.34 -0.38
CA ARG A 96 -17.38 -11.32 0.98
C ARG A 96 -18.11 -10.35 1.92
N ARG A 97 -18.62 -9.24 1.38
CA ARG A 97 -19.42 -8.24 2.12
C ARG A 97 -20.91 -8.59 2.18
N LYS A 98 -21.33 -9.76 1.67
CA LYS A 98 -22.72 -10.21 1.60
C LYS A 98 -23.64 -9.28 0.80
N ILE A 99 -23.07 -8.52 -0.15
CA ILE A 99 -23.82 -7.66 -1.07
C ILE A 99 -24.30 -8.46 -2.28
N ARG A 100 -23.51 -9.45 -2.71
CA ARG A 100 -23.87 -10.41 -3.77
C ARG A 100 -23.91 -11.82 -3.22
N THR A 101 -24.68 -12.68 -3.89
CA THR A 101 -24.81 -14.12 -3.62
C THR A 101 -23.72 -14.97 -4.28
N GLU A 102 -23.10 -14.47 -5.35
CA GLU A 102 -22.09 -15.18 -6.12
C GLU A 102 -20.82 -14.34 -6.28
N ALA A 103 -19.67 -15.02 -6.36
CA ALA A 103 -18.36 -14.40 -6.54
C ALA A 103 -17.81 -14.53 -7.97
N ASN A 104 -18.45 -15.31 -8.84
CA ASN A 104 -18.00 -15.58 -10.20
C ASN A 104 -17.91 -14.30 -11.05
N CYS A 105 -16.89 -14.22 -11.90
CA CYS A 105 -16.70 -13.09 -12.80
C CYS A 105 -17.89 -12.95 -13.76
N PRO A 106 -18.49 -11.76 -13.88
CA PRO A 106 -19.63 -11.53 -14.77
C PRO A 106 -19.27 -11.63 -16.25
N VAL A 107 -17.97 -11.51 -16.57
CA VAL A 107 -17.49 -11.51 -17.95
C VAL A 107 -17.23 -12.93 -18.46
N CYS A 108 -16.56 -13.76 -17.66
CA CYS A 108 -16.14 -15.09 -18.10
C CYS A 108 -16.95 -16.23 -17.45
N SER A 109 -17.59 -15.99 -16.31
CA SER A 109 -18.33 -16.95 -15.49
C SER A 109 -17.56 -18.22 -15.06
N GLN A 110 -16.26 -18.30 -15.34
CA GLN A 110 -15.44 -19.50 -15.12
C GLN A 110 -14.78 -19.55 -13.73
N GLN A 111 -14.48 -18.39 -13.14
CA GLN A 111 -13.74 -18.28 -11.88
C GLN A 111 -14.27 -17.11 -11.05
N GLU A 112 -13.95 -17.08 -9.75
CA GLU A 112 -14.22 -15.93 -8.89
C GLU A 112 -13.51 -14.67 -9.40
N GLU A 113 -14.20 -13.53 -9.37
CA GLU A 113 -13.64 -12.24 -9.74
C GLU A 113 -12.79 -11.67 -8.61
N THR A 114 -11.55 -12.16 -8.51
CA THR A 114 -10.51 -11.52 -7.70
C THR A 114 -10.01 -10.25 -8.39
N THR A 115 -9.29 -9.36 -7.68
CA THR A 115 -8.64 -8.21 -8.32
C THR A 115 -7.66 -8.64 -9.41
N LEU A 116 -6.88 -9.68 -9.15
CA LEU A 116 -5.96 -10.25 -10.15
C LEU A 116 -6.71 -10.82 -11.35
N HIS A 117 -7.83 -11.53 -11.12
CA HIS A 117 -8.64 -12.06 -12.21
C HIS A 117 -9.19 -10.92 -13.08
N ALA A 118 -9.84 -9.94 -12.47
CA ALA A 118 -10.46 -8.81 -13.19
C ALA A 118 -9.45 -8.02 -14.03
N LEU A 119 -8.23 -7.80 -13.53
CA LEU A 119 -7.23 -6.94 -14.17
C LEU A 119 -6.24 -7.67 -15.06
N TRP A 120 -6.07 -8.99 -14.90
CA TRP A 120 -4.99 -9.74 -15.56
C TRP A 120 -5.45 -11.06 -16.19
N GLN A 121 -6.15 -11.90 -15.43
CA GLN A 121 -6.39 -13.30 -15.84
C GLN A 121 -7.66 -13.47 -16.68
N CYS A 122 -8.64 -12.60 -16.51
CA CYS A 122 -9.91 -12.61 -17.23
C CYS A 122 -9.67 -12.55 -18.74
N PRO A 123 -10.38 -13.33 -19.58
CA PRO A 123 -10.26 -13.26 -21.03
C PRO A 123 -10.36 -11.84 -21.61
N LEU A 124 -11.23 -10.98 -21.06
CA LEU A 124 -11.34 -9.57 -21.46
C LEU A 124 -10.04 -8.79 -21.17
N ALA A 125 -9.49 -8.95 -19.97
CA ALA A 125 -8.23 -8.32 -19.60
C ALA A 125 -7.09 -8.81 -20.49
N ARG A 126 -7.00 -10.13 -20.71
CA ARG A 126 -5.99 -10.75 -21.58
C ARG A 126 -6.04 -10.22 -23.01
N ASN A 127 -7.24 -10.09 -23.58
CA ASN A 127 -7.42 -9.53 -24.92
C ASN A 127 -6.98 -8.06 -24.97
N THR A 128 -7.29 -7.28 -23.93
CA THR A 128 -6.82 -5.89 -23.81
C THR A 128 -5.30 -5.83 -23.76
N TRP A 129 -4.65 -6.67 -22.94
CA TRP A 129 -3.20 -6.70 -22.82
C TRP A 129 -2.48 -7.16 -24.09
N ALA A 130 -3.11 -8.00 -24.91
CA ALA A 130 -2.57 -8.40 -26.21
C ALA A 130 -2.54 -7.26 -27.25
N LEU A 131 -3.31 -6.18 -27.03
CA LEU A 131 -3.29 -4.99 -27.87
C LEU A 131 -2.23 -3.96 -27.41
N VAL A 132 -1.77 -4.08 -26.17
CA VAL A 132 -0.75 -3.19 -25.59
C VAL A 132 0.64 -3.69 -25.96
N GLN A 133 1.44 -2.81 -26.56
CA GLN A 133 2.81 -3.15 -26.92
C GLN A 133 3.70 -3.24 -25.66
N GLY A 134 4.74 -4.09 -25.70
CA GLY A 134 5.73 -4.16 -24.63
C GLY A 134 5.92 -5.55 -24.04
N ARG A 135 6.62 -5.63 -22.89
CA ARG A 135 6.95 -6.90 -22.23
C ARG A 135 5.85 -7.38 -21.29
N VAL A 136 4.94 -6.50 -20.88
CA VAL A 136 3.84 -6.79 -19.96
C VAL A 136 3.00 -7.97 -20.47
N GLN A 137 2.60 -7.96 -21.76
CA GLN A 137 1.84 -9.05 -22.40
C GLN A 137 2.52 -10.44 -22.35
N LYS A 138 3.83 -10.50 -22.11
CA LYS A 138 4.61 -11.76 -22.05
C LYS A 138 4.66 -12.37 -20.65
N LEU A 139 4.14 -11.66 -19.64
CA LEU A 139 4.15 -12.16 -18.27
C LEU A 139 3.21 -13.37 -18.13
N PRO A 140 3.63 -14.39 -17.37
CA PRO A 140 2.85 -15.59 -17.23
C PRO A 140 1.53 -15.31 -16.49
N ASN A 141 0.45 -15.94 -16.93
CA ASN A 141 -0.84 -15.84 -16.30
C ASN A 141 -0.95 -16.84 -15.14
N GLN A 142 -0.29 -16.53 -14.02
CA GLN A 142 -0.29 -17.37 -12.82
C GLN A 142 -1.32 -16.90 -11.80
N GLY A 143 -1.82 -17.84 -10.99
CA GLY A 143 -2.61 -17.54 -9.79
C GLY A 143 -1.78 -16.88 -8.69
N GLY A 144 -2.45 -16.26 -7.72
CA GLY A 144 -1.83 -15.68 -6.54
C GLY A 144 -2.46 -14.36 -6.09
N ASP A 145 -1.80 -13.69 -5.15
CA ASP A 145 -2.24 -12.41 -4.61
C ASP A 145 -1.89 -11.26 -5.55
N PHE A 146 -2.84 -10.35 -5.75
CA PHE A 146 -2.62 -9.16 -6.58
C PHE A 146 -1.50 -8.28 -6.04
N SER A 147 -1.34 -8.19 -4.71
CA SER A 147 -0.29 -7.40 -4.06
C SER A 147 1.12 -7.87 -4.43
N ILE A 148 1.34 -9.20 -4.49
CA ILE A 148 2.62 -9.80 -4.89
C ILE A 148 2.86 -9.58 -6.39
N PHE A 149 1.84 -9.80 -7.22
CA PHE A 149 1.90 -9.51 -8.65
C PHE A 149 2.29 -8.05 -8.91
N MET A 150 1.60 -7.11 -8.25
CA MET A 150 1.86 -5.68 -8.36
C MET A 150 3.27 -5.32 -7.87
N LEU A 151 3.76 -5.92 -6.78
CA LEU A 151 5.11 -5.63 -6.31
C LEU A 151 6.16 -6.05 -7.34
N ARG A 152 6.02 -7.24 -7.94
CA ARG A 152 6.90 -7.73 -9.02
C ARG A 152 6.87 -6.81 -10.23
N MET A 153 5.68 -6.36 -10.65
CA MET A 153 5.53 -5.38 -11.73
C MET A 153 6.43 -4.16 -11.46
N PHE A 154 6.31 -3.52 -10.29
CA PHE A 154 7.10 -2.34 -9.97
C PHE A 154 8.62 -2.59 -9.86
N GLN A 155 9.04 -3.83 -9.65
CA GLN A 155 10.46 -4.23 -9.57
C GLN A 155 11.04 -4.51 -10.96
N ASP A 156 10.28 -5.16 -11.83
CA ASP A 156 10.78 -5.71 -13.10
C ASP A 156 10.62 -4.76 -14.30
N PHE A 157 9.82 -3.69 -14.12
CA PHE A 157 9.45 -2.78 -15.19
C PHE A 157 9.89 -1.33 -14.93
N PRO A 158 10.32 -0.61 -15.98
CA PRO A 158 10.63 0.81 -15.88
C PRO A 158 9.35 1.63 -15.65
N LYS A 159 9.55 2.86 -15.15
CA LYS A 159 8.47 3.78 -14.79
C LYS A 159 7.43 3.95 -15.90
N ALA A 160 7.84 4.12 -17.16
CA ALA A 160 6.94 4.34 -18.29
C ALA A 160 6.00 3.14 -18.53
N GLU A 161 6.54 1.91 -18.54
CA GLU A 161 5.75 0.68 -18.69
C GLU A 161 4.75 0.51 -17.52
N ILE A 162 5.13 0.92 -16.29
CA ILE A 162 4.24 0.88 -15.13
C ILE A 162 3.12 1.92 -15.21
N GLU A 163 3.40 3.10 -15.74
CA GLU A 163 2.37 4.13 -15.95
C GLU A 163 1.35 3.69 -16.99
N GLU A 164 1.80 3.10 -18.09
CA GLU A 164 0.94 2.50 -19.10
C GLU A 164 0.11 1.33 -18.50
N TRP A 165 0.76 0.43 -17.77
CA TRP A 165 0.07 -0.66 -17.08
C TRP A 165 -1.01 -0.15 -16.11
N ALA A 166 -0.72 0.90 -15.35
CA ALA A 166 -1.66 1.49 -14.41
C ALA A 166 -2.89 2.09 -15.12
N ILE A 167 -2.67 2.78 -16.24
CA ILE A 167 -3.73 3.40 -17.04
C ILE A 167 -4.60 2.31 -17.68
N THR A 168 -3.98 1.30 -18.30
CA THR A 168 -4.70 0.19 -18.94
C THR A 168 -5.50 -0.62 -17.93
N SER A 169 -4.91 -0.94 -16.77
CA SER A 169 -5.61 -1.63 -15.68
C SER A 169 -6.84 -0.85 -15.20
N TRP A 170 -6.71 0.48 -15.08
CA TRP A 170 -7.83 1.33 -14.72
C TRP A 170 -8.93 1.35 -15.78
N ALA A 171 -8.55 1.32 -17.07
CA ALA A 171 -9.50 1.25 -18.18
C ALA A 171 -10.24 -0.09 -18.23
N ILE A 172 -9.55 -1.22 -17.99
CA ILE A 172 -10.15 -2.56 -17.94
C ILE A 172 -11.26 -2.63 -16.90
N LEU A 173 -11.05 -2.09 -15.68
CA LEU A 173 -12.09 -2.14 -14.65
C LEU A 173 -13.27 -1.17 -14.93
N ARG A 174 -13.05 -0.14 -15.74
CA ARG A 174 -14.09 0.83 -16.14
C ARG A 174 -15.01 0.29 -17.23
N GLY A 175 -14.46 -0.45 -18.19
CA GLY A 175 -15.20 -0.95 -19.37
C GLY A 175 -16.51 -1.71 -19.06
N PRO A 176 -16.60 -2.55 -18.00
CA PRO A 176 -17.83 -3.30 -17.70
C PRO A 176 -18.95 -2.47 -17.05
N MET A 177 -18.65 -1.36 -16.37
CA MET A 177 -19.68 -0.60 -15.61
C MET A 177 -20.58 0.24 -16.52
N GLU A 178 -20.07 0.74 -17.65
CA GLU A 178 -20.86 1.57 -18.56
C GLU A 178 -21.89 0.73 -19.36
N CYS A 179 -21.63 -0.56 -19.59
CA CYS A 179 -22.56 -1.46 -20.28
C CYS A 179 -23.75 -1.93 -19.41
N SER A 180 -23.67 -1.83 -18.08
CA SER A 180 -24.78 -2.23 -17.19
C SER A 180 -25.82 -1.14 -16.95
N GLU A 181 -25.53 0.12 -17.32
CA GLU A 181 -26.50 1.22 -17.20
C GLU A 181 -27.31 1.42 -18.49
N SER A 182 -26.91 0.80 -19.62
CA SER A 182 -27.59 0.93 -20.92
C SER A 182 -28.67 -0.13 -21.21
N SER A 183 -28.98 -1.04 -20.27
CA SER A 183 -30.02 -2.07 -20.43
C SER A 183 -31.27 -1.82 -19.57
N GLY A 184 -31.37 -0.65 -18.93
CA GLY A 184 -32.54 -0.19 -18.19
C GLY A 184 -33.09 1.12 -18.75
N SER A 185 -33.71 1.08 -19.94
CA SER A 185 -34.59 2.12 -20.47
C SER A 185 -35.56 1.50 -21.46
#